data_AF-A0A2G4YQZ8-F1
#
_entry.id   AF-A0A2G4YQZ8-F1
#
_cell.length_a   1.000
_cell.length_b   1.000
_cell.length_c   1.000
_cell.angle_alpha   90.00
_cell.angle_beta   90.00
_cell.angle_gamma   90.00
#
_symmetry.space_group_name_H-M   'P 1'
#
loop_
_entity.id
_entity.type
_entity.pdbx_description
1 polymer ?
#
loop_
_entity_poly.entity_id
_entity_poly.type
_entity_poly.pdbx_seq_one_letter_code
_entity_poly.pdbx_strand_id
1 'polypeptide(L)'
;MENFMIAYYGGNQPSSKEEAMAQMGKWKTWVEGLGKIIVNPGTPLPISKIVTSTSVEVDNDPNAMKGFAVVRAESIEAAIEIAKSDPFLENGGKIRVSQMIEMT
;
A
#
# COMPACT_ATOMS: atom_id res chain seq x y z
N MET A 1 -5.49 -18.03 -8.37
CA MET A 1 -5.21 -16.77 -7.66
C MET A 1 -3.73 -16.60 -7.35
N GLU A 2 -3.17 -15.52 -7.90
CA GLU A 2 -1.81 -15.06 -7.66
C GLU A 2 -1.80 -13.97 -6.57
N ASN A 3 -0.62 -13.75 -5.97
CA ASN A 3 -0.41 -12.63 -5.05
C ASN A 3 -0.13 -11.35 -5.85
N PHE A 4 -0.74 -10.25 -5.42
CA PHE A 4 -0.51 -8.92 -5.99
C PHE A 4 -0.13 -7.96 -4.86
N MET A 5 0.95 -7.22 -5.08
CA MET A 5 1.36 -6.13 -4.21
C MET A 5 0.59 -4.87 -4.57
N ILE A 6 -0.02 -4.25 -3.57
CA ILE A 6 -0.63 -2.92 -3.62
C ILE A 6 0.34 -1.98 -2.92
N ALA A 7 1.10 -1.19 -3.69
CA ALA A 7 2.12 -0.29 -3.16
C ALA A 7 1.63 1.16 -3.17
N TYR A 8 1.83 1.85 -2.03
CA TYR A 8 1.29 3.18 -1.75
C TYR A 8 2.35 4.27 -1.95
N TYR A 9 2.01 5.32 -2.70
CA TYR A 9 2.90 6.43 -3.02
C TYR A 9 2.21 7.78 -2.79
N GLY A 10 2.96 8.76 -2.28
CA GLY A 10 2.42 10.08 -1.98
C GLY A 10 1.33 10.04 -0.89
N GLY A 11 0.23 10.75 -1.13
CA GLY A 11 -0.87 10.90 -0.17
C GLY A 11 -0.61 12.00 0.85
N ASN A 12 -1.69 12.67 1.27
CA ASN A 12 -1.63 13.70 2.29
C ASN A 12 -1.64 13.06 3.68
N GLN A 13 -0.82 13.60 4.57
CA GLN A 13 -0.92 13.23 5.98
C GLN A 13 -2.18 13.85 6.60
N PRO A 14 -2.86 13.13 7.50
CA PRO A 14 -3.98 13.69 8.24
C PRO A 14 -3.55 14.94 9.00
N SER A 15 -4.37 15.98 8.94
CA SER A 15 -4.14 17.27 9.60
C SER A 15 -4.44 17.24 11.10
N SER A 16 -5.14 16.20 11.56
CA SER A 16 -5.56 16.04 12.96
C SER A 16 -5.63 14.57 13.36
N LYS A 17 -5.68 14.32 14.68
CA LYS A 17 -5.88 12.98 15.23
C LYS A 17 -7.24 12.39 14.83
N GLU A 18 -8.27 13.23 14.76
CA GLU A 18 -9.62 12.79 14.38
C GLU A 18 -9.66 12.31 12.93
N GLU A 19 -9.03 13.07 12.02
CA GLU A 19 -8.89 12.68 10.61
C GLU A 19 -8.08 11.37 10.47
N ALA A 20 -6.98 11.24 11.23
CA ALA A 20 -6.18 10.01 11.24
C ALA A 20 -6.99 8.79 11.70
N MET A 21 -7.81 8.95 12.75
CA MET A 21 -8.69 7.89 13.25
C MET A 21 -9.79 7.54 12.24
N ALA A 22 -10.37 8.53 11.57
CA ALA A 22 -11.38 8.31 10.54
C ALA A 22 -10.80 7.53 9.34
N GLN A 23 -9.61 7.92 8.85
CA GLN A 23 -8.91 7.23 7.77
C GLN A 23 -8.55 5.78 8.17
N MET A 24 -8.04 5.58 9.38
CA MET A 24 -7.74 4.24 9.91
C MET A 24 -9.01 3.38 10.04
N GLY A 25 -10.15 3.98 10.38
CA GLY A 25 -11.45 3.30 10.39
C GLY A 25 -11.85 2.81 9.00
N LYS A 26 -11.81 3.69 7.98
CA LYS A 26 -12.09 3.33 6.58
C LYS A 26 -11.17 2.21 6.10
N TRP A 27 -9.87 2.33 6.38
CA TRP A 27 -8.88 1.31 6.05
C TRP A 27 -9.23 -0.04 6.66
N LYS A 28 -9.55 -0.07 7.96
CA LYS A 28 -9.92 -1.29 8.66
C LYS A 28 -11.15 -1.95 8.04
N THR A 29 -12.19 -1.17 7.75
CA THR A 29 -13.41 -1.68 7.08
C THR A 29 -13.10 -2.23 5.69
N TRP A 30 -12.25 -1.56 4.92
CA TRP A 30 -11.82 -2.05 3.61
C TRP A 30 -11.10 -3.39 3.72
N VAL A 31 -10.10 -3.50 4.60
CA VAL A 31 -9.37 -4.76 4.85
C VAL A 31 -10.32 -5.89 5.28
N GLU A 32 -11.22 -5.61 6.22
CA GLU A 32 -12.21 -6.59 6.70
C GLU A 32 -13.14 -7.06 5.56
N GLY A 33 -13.54 -6.15 4.67
CA GLY A 33 -14.37 -6.45 3.50
C GLY A 33 -13.71 -7.36 2.48
N LEU A 34 -12.37 -7.38 2.41
CA LEU A 34 -11.62 -8.30 1.53
C LEU A 34 -11.61 -9.74 2.07
N GLY A 35 -11.81 -9.94 3.37
CA GLY A 35 -11.93 -11.27 3.96
C GLY A 35 -10.73 -12.18 3.64
N LYS A 36 -10.96 -13.30 2.95
CA LYS A 36 -9.93 -14.33 2.74
C LYS A 36 -8.89 -13.99 1.67
N ILE A 37 -9.11 -12.94 0.88
CA ILE A 37 -8.18 -12.59 -0.20
C ILE A 37 -7.07 -11.63 0.26
N ILE A 38 -7.14 -11.07 1.47
CA ILE A 38 -6.05 -10.28 2.03
C ILE A 38 -4.95 -11.22 2.58
N VAL A 39 -3.71 -11.04 2.11
CA VAL A 39 -2.53 -11.79 2.56
C VAL A 39 -1.73 -10.94 3.56
N ASN A 40 -1.59 -9.65 3.25
CA ASN A 40 -1.01 -8.65 4.11
C ASN A 40 -1.95 -7.44 4.15
N PRO A 41 -2.55 -7.11 5.32
CA PRO A 41 -3.55 -6.05 5.45
C PRO A 41 -2.99 -4.62 5.37
N GLY A 42 -1.67 -4.46 5.23
CA GLY A 42 -1.00 -3.17 5.20
C GLY A 42 0.28 -3.16 6.03
N THR A 43 1.35 -2.61 5.45
CA THR A 43 2.67 -2.48 6.07
C THR A 43 3.19 -1.07 5.81
N PRO A 44 3.05 -0.16 6.78
CA PRO A 44 3.62 1.19 6.70
C PRO A 44 5.16 1.17 6.72
N LEU A 45 5.78 2.07 5.96
CA LEU A 45 7.23 2.25 5.87
C LEU A 45 7.61 3.68 6.27
N PRO A 46 7.67 3.99 7.58
CA PRO A 46 7.92 5.35 8.06
C PRO A 46 9.38 5.80 7.91
N ILE A 47 10.31 4.86 7.79
CA ILE A 47 11.75 5.12 7.68
C ILE A 47 12.32 4.25 6.57
N SER A 48 12.91 4.91 5.57
CA SER A 48 13.60 4.26 4.45
C SER A 48 15.04 4.78 4.35
N LYS A 49 15.95 3.90 3.95
CA LYS A 49 17.35 4.21 3.63
C LYS A 49 17.65 3.59 2.27
N ILE A 50 18.43 4.28 1.46
CA ILE A 50 18.92 3.74 0.19
C ILE A 50 20.32 3.20 0.41
N VAL A 51 20.54 1.95 0.00
CA VAL A 51 21.86 1.30 0.02
C VAL A 51 22.34 1.21 -1.42
N THR A 52 23.52 1.77 -1.68
CA THR A 52 24.23 1.64 -2.96
C THR A 52 25.41 0.67 -2.80
N SER A 53 26.17 0.42 -3.86
CA SER A 53 27.39 -0.40 -3.77
C SER A 53 28.48 0.21 -2.89
N THR A 54 28.40 1.52 -2.59
CA THR A 54 29.47 2.26 -1.90
C THR A 54 28.99 3.10 -0.72
N SER A 55 27.68 3.30 -0.53
CA SER A 55 27.14 4.20 0.49
C SER A 55 25.77 3.77 1.01
N VAL A 56 25.40 4.34 2.16
CA VAL A 56 24.03 4.31 2.69
C VAL A 56 23.57 5.75 2.87
N GLU A 57 22.42 6.09 2.32
CA GLU A 57 21.86 7.43 2.36
C GLU A 57 20.43 7.45 2.90
N VAL A 58 20.02 8.61 3.41
CA VAL A 58 18.62 8.82 3.83
C VAL A 58 17.77 8.86 2.56
N ASP A 59 16.67 8.12 2.55
CA ASP A 59 15.70 8.21 1.46
C ASP A 59 14.89 9.50 1.62
N ASN A 60 15.29 10.54 0.88
CA ASN A 60 14.62 11.83 0.84
C ASN A 60 13.71 11.98 -0.41
N ASP A 61 13.45 10.90 -1.16
CA ASP A 61 12.61 10.98 -2.35
C ASP A 61 11.15 11.25 -1.93
N PRO A 62 10.54 12.39 -2.36
CA PRO A 62 9.12 12.64 -2.10
C PRO A 62 8.20 11.59 -2.73
N ASN A 63 8.68 10.85 -3.73
CA ASN A 63 7.98 9.77 -4.41
C ASN A 63 8.32 8.38 -3.87
N ALA A 64 9.05 8.26 -2.76
CA ALA A 64 9.32 6.98 -2.12
C ALA A 64 8.03 6.26 -1.70
N MET A 65 8.04 4.94 -1.78
CA MET A 65 6.94 4.07 -1.34
C MET A 65 6.69 4.27 0.16
N LYS A 66 5.44 4.54 0.54
CA LYS A 66 5.03 4.78 1.93
C LYS A 66 4.57 3.53 2.67
N GLY A 67 4.30 2.47 1.92
CA GLY A 67 3.88 1.18 2.44
C GLY A 67 3.35 0.28 1.35
N PHE A 68 2.93 -0.92 1.73
CA PHE A 68 2.29 -1.85 0.82
C PHE A 68 1.29 -2.77 1.54
N ALA A 69 0.36 -3.33 0.79
CA ALA A 69 -0.49 -4.46 1.17
C ALA A 69 -0.30 -5.58 0.14
N VAL A 70 -0.77 -6.79 0.47
CA VAL A 70 -0.75 -7.92 -0.46
C VAL A 70 -2.11 -8.59 -0.48
N VAL A 71 -2.66 -8.76 -1.67
CA VAL A 71 -3.95 -9.42 -1.92
C VAL A 71 -3.77 -10.59 -2.86
N ARG A 72 -4.69 -11.55 -2.80
CA ARG A 72 -4.86 -12.59 -3.83
C ARG A 72 -5.92 -12.13 -4.81
N ALA A 73 -5.67 -12.32 -6.10
CA ALA A 73 -6.68 -12.10 -7.14
C ALA A 73 -6.52 -13.12 -8.28
N GLU A 74 -7.56 -13.31 -9.09
CA GLU A 74 -7.50 -14.22 -10.25
C GLU A 74 -6.77 -13.61 -11.45
N SER A 75 -6.68 -12.27 -11.52
CA SER A 75 -5.96 -11.55 -12.57
C SER A 75 -5.52 -10.17 -12.09
N ILE A 76 -4.70 -9.48 -12.90
CA ILE A 76 -4.30 -8.10 -12.64
C ILE A 76 -5.51 -7.15 -12.67
N GLU A 77 -6.50 -7.40 -13.53
CA GLU A 77 -7.73 -6.61 -13.60
C GLU A 77 -8.53 -6.73 -12.30
N ALA A 78 -8.66 -7.95 -11.75
CA ALA A 78 -9.31 -8.15 -10.45
C ALA A 78 -8.56 -7.47 -9.30
N ALA A 79 -7.22 -7.50 -9.32
CA ALA A 79 -6.39 -6.78 -8.35
C ALA A 79 -6.54 -5.25 -8.48
N ILE A 80 -6.70 -4.73 -9.70
CA ILE A 80 -6.97 -3.31 -9.96
C ILE A 80 -8.32 -2.90 -9.38
N GLU A 81 -9.37 -3.71 -9.54
CA GLU A 81 -10.68 -3.40 -8.94
C GLU A 81 -10.62 -3.36 -7.41
N ILE A 82 -9.86 -4.26 -6.78
CA ILE A 82 -9.58 -4.21 -5.34
C ILE A 82 -8.89 -2.89 -4.98
N ALA A 83 -7.80 -2.54 -5.68
CA ALA A 83 -7.04 -1.32 -5.44
C ALA A 83 -7.85 -0.02 -5.64
N LYS A 84 -8.79 0.01 -6.60
CA LYS A 84 -9.68 1.17 -6.83
C LYS A 84 -10.61 1.46 -5.64
N SER A 85 -10.89 0.45 -4.82
CA SER A 85 -11.71 0.59 -3.61
C SER A 85 -10.92 0.95 -2.36
N ASP A 86 -9.59 1.03 -2.45
CA ASP A 86 -8.71 1.30 -1.31
C ASP A 86 -8.87 2.77 -0.85
N PRO A 87 -9.18 3.01 0.44
CA PRO A 87 -9.41 4.35 0.97
C PRO A 87 -8.16 5.25 0.93
N PHE A 88 -6.96 4.70 0.70
CA PHE A 88 -5.75 5.51 0.49
C PHE A 88 -5.88 6.47 -0.71
N LEU A 89 -6.70 6.13 -1.72
CA LEU A 89 -6.95 7.00 -2.87
C LEU A 89 -7.66 8.31 -2.48
N GLU A 90 -8.46 8.30 -1.40
CA GLU A 90 -9.12 9.51 -0.91
C GLU A 90 -8.12 10.55 -0.38
N ASN A 91 -6.92 10.11 0.01
CA ASN A 91 -5.85 10.98 0.51
C ASN A 91 -5.05 11.65 -0.62
N GLY A 92 -5.46 11.50 -1.89
CA GLY A 92 -4.71 12.00 -3.05
C GLY A 92 -3.44 11.19 -3.36
N GLY A 93 -3.34 9.98 -2.80
CA GLY A 93 -2.25 9.06 -3.05
C GLY A 93 -2.35 8.35 -4.40
N LYS A 94 -1.28 7.67 -4.78
CA LYS A 94 -1.21 6.79 -5.95
C LYS A 94 -0.95 5.36 -5.50
N ILE A 95 -1.62 4.41 -6.15
CA ILE A 95 -1.43 2.98 -5.93
C ILE A 95 -0.78 2.35 -7.16
N ARG A 96 0.27 1.55 -6.94
CA ARG A 96 0.82 0.64 -7.94
C ARG A 96 0.34 -0.77 -7.62
N VAL A 97 -0.21 -1.46 -8.62
CA VAL A 97 -0.58 -2.87 -8.53
C VAL A 97 0.43 -3.69 -9.33
N SER A 98 1.07 -4.66 -8.69
CA SER A 98 2.08 -5.51 -9.31
C SER A 98 1.82 -6.97 -8.97
N GLN A 99 1.81 -7.85 -9.98
CA GLN A 99 1.83 -9.29 -9.72
C GLN A 99 3.14 -9.67 -9.03
N MET A 100 3.05 -10.46 -7.96
CA MET A 100 4.19 -11.02 -7.27
C MET A 100 4.55 -12.36 -7.91
N ILE A 101 5.80 -12.51 -8.33
CA ILE A 101 6.36 -13.77 -8.80
C ILE A 101 7.31 -14.26 -7.72
N GLU A 102 7.00 -15.40 -7.12
CA GLU A 102 7.87 -16.02 -6.11
C GLU A 102 9.06 -16.70 -6.81
N MET A 103 10.27 -16.36 -6.36
CA MET A 103 11.50 -17.03 -6.79
C MET A 103 11.79 -18.14 -5.78
N THR A 104 11.59 -19.39 -6.16
CA THR A 104 11.97 -20.59 -5.40
C THR A 104 13.39 -21.01 -5.71
#